data_AF-A0A915U3C0-F1
#
_entry.id   AF-A0A915U3C0-F1
#
_cell.length_a   1.000
_cell.length_b   1.000
_cell.length_c   1.000
_cell.angle_alpha   90.00
_cell.angle_beta   90.00
_cell.angle_gamma   90.00
#
_symmetry.space_group_name_H-M   'P 1'
#
loop_
_entity.id
_entity.type
_entity.pdbx_description
1 polymer ?
#
loop_
_entity_poly.entity_id
_entity_poly.type
_entity_poly.pdbx_seq_one_letter_code
_entity_poly.pdbx_strand_id
1 'polypeptide(L)' 'MPTLLAHRPLWGQEEEGKRCLRDLDHLTDPEHALYLELREDRLGRAVRLEQERIRFSAVRDALDRILAGLELR' A
#
# COMPACT_ATOMS: atom_id res chain seq x y z
N MET A 1 -2.43 2.74 -10.87
CA MET A 1 -1.47 3.24 -9.87
C MET A 1 -1.66 2.45 -8.58
N PRO A 2 -0.58 1.99 -7.91
CA PRO A 2 -0.66 1.26 -6.65
C PRO A 2 -1.46 2.01 -5.58
N THR A 3 -2.20 1.30 -4.73
CA THR A 3 -3.04 1.88 -3.65
C THR A 3 -2.27 2.88 -2.79
N LEU A 4 -1.01 2.59 -2.47
CA LEU A 4 -0.15 3.50 -1.71
C LEU A 4 -0.02 4.88 -2.38
N LEU A 5 0.39 4.92 -3.66
CA LEU A 5 0.66 6.17 -4.39
C LEU A 5 -0.62 6.97 -4.65
N ALA A 6 -1.75 6.29 -4.86
CA ALA A 6 -3.05 6.93 -5.05
C ALA A 6 -3.53 7.70 -3.81
N HIS A 7 -3.02 7.36 -2.61
CA HIS A 7 -3.44 7.94 -1.34
C HIS A 7 -2.33 8.76 -0.67
N ARG A 8 -1.41 9.35 -1.45
CA ARG A 8 -0.34 10.25 -0.96
C ARG A 8 -0.79 11.28 0.08
N PRO A 9 -1.92 11.99 -0.09
CA PRO A 9 -2.38 12.96 0.90
C PRO A 9 -2.76 12.36 2.26
N LEU A 10 -2.96 11.04 2.34
CA LEU A 10 -3.33 10.32 3.56
C LEU A 10 -2.13 9.69 4.26
N TRP A 11 -0.93 9.80 3.68
CA TRP A 11 0.28 9.25 4.29
C TRP A 11 0.55 9.89 5.65
N GLY A 12 0.87 9.04 6.61
CA GLY A 12 1.45 9.41 7.90
C GLY A 12 2.89 8.92 7.98
N GLN A 13 3.37 8.81 9.22
CA GLN A 13 4.69 8.29 9.52
C GLN A 13 4.58 7.10 10.47
N GLU A 14 5.48 6.13 10.32
CA GLU A 14 5.65 5.08 11.32
C GLU A 14 6.11 5.71 12.63
N GLU A 15 5.55 5.24 13.76
CA GLU A 15 6.02 5.66 15.08
C GLU A 15 7.46 5.18 15.31
N GLU A 16 8.20 5.94 16.14
CA GLU A 16 9.57 5.60 16.47
C GLU A 16 9.68 4.19 17.06
N GLY A 17 10.64 3.42 16.55
CA GLY A 17 10.86 2.03 16.95
C GLY A 17 9.84 1.01 16.42
N LYS A 18 8.78 1.43 15.71
CA LYS A 18 7.77 0.50 15.14
C LYS A 18 8.04 0.11 13.67
N ARG A 19 9.16 0.57 13.11
CA ARG A 19 9.51 0.35 11.70
C ARG A 19 9.85 -1.11 11.42
N CYS A 20 9.25 -1.67 10.37
CA CYS A 20 9.52 -3.05 9.95
C CYS A 20 10.76 -3.12 9.05
N LEU A 21 11.88 -3.65 9.57
CA LEU A 21 13.15 -3.77 8.83
C LEU A 21 13.54 -5.22 8.46
N ARG A 22 12.71 -6.20 8.84
CA ARG A 22 12.96 -7.61 8.54
C ARG A 22 12.62 -7.93 7.09
N ASP A 23 13.22 -8.99 6.55
CA ASP A 23 12.82 -9.50 5.25
C ASP A 23 11.43 -10.16 5.30
N LEU A 24 10.70 -10.05 4.19
CA LEU A 24 9.31 -10.50 4.04
C LEU A 24 9.20 -11.50 2.88
N ASP A 25 9.13 -12.78 3.21
CA ASP A 25 9.28 -13.88 2.24
C ASP A 25 8.06 -14.14 1.34
N HIS A 26 6.92 -13.52 1.63
CA HIS A 26 5.65 -13.80 0.95
C HIS A 26 5.15 -12.67 0.05
N LEU A 27 6.02 -11.71 -0.26
CA LEU A 27 5.70 -10.63 -1.18
C LEU A 27 5.89 -11.10 -2.62
N THR A 28 4.98 -10.71 -3.50
CA THR A 28 5.20 -10.76 -4.95
C THR A 28 6.33 -9.79 -5.35
N ASP A 29 6.94 -9.98 -6.53
CA ASP A 29 8.04 -9.09 -6.97
C ASP A 29 7.68 -7.58 -6.92
N PRO A 30 6.48 -7.14 -7.36
CA PRO A 30 6.09 -5.74 -7.26
C PRO A 30 5.92 -5.26 -5.81
N GLU A 31 5.42 -6.11 -4.92
CA GLU A 31 5.27 -5.79 -3.50
C GLU A 31 6.63 -5.70 -2.80
N HIS A 32 7.56 -6.59 -3.13
CA HIS A 32 8.91 -6.58 -2.61
C HIS A 32 9.66 -5.31 -3.04
N ALA A 33 9.55 -4.92 -4.31
CA ALA A 33 10.13 -3.67 -4.81
C ALA A 33 9.57 -2.45 -4.06
N LEU A 34 8.25 -2.39 -3.85
CA LEU A 34 7.62 -1.32 -3.09
C LEU A 34 8.06 -1.31 -1.62
N TYR A 35 8.19 -2.49 -1.00
CA TYR A 35 8.69 -2.64 0.36
C TYR A 35 10.10 -2.08 0.51
N LEU A 36 11.01 -2.37 -0.43
CA LEU A 36 12.37 -1.83 -0.43
C LEU A 36 12.38 -0.30 -0.56
N GLU A 37 11.55 0.27 -1.43
CA GLU A 37 11.43 1.73 -1.56
C GLU A 37 10.96 2.40 -0.26
N LEU A 38 10.01 1.78 0.45
CA LEU A 38 9.55 2.24 1.76
C LEU A 38 10.64 2.07 2.83
N ARG A 39 11.30 0.91 2.88
CA ARG A 39 12.38 0.56 3.84
C ARG A 39 13.61 1.45 3.69
N GLU A 40 13.86 1.96 2.50
CA GLU A 40 14.98 2.87 2.21
C GLU A 40 14.58 4.35 2.20
N ASP A 41 13.35 4.67 2.63
CA ASP A 41 12.81 6.03 2.67
C ASP A 41 12.83 6.77 1.31
N ARG A 42 12.84 6.04 0.19
CA ARG A 42 12.89 6.63 -1.16
C ARG A 42 11.62 7.41 -1.51
N LEU A 43 10.49 7.02 -0.92
CA LEU A 43 9.19 7.70 -1.08
C LEU A 43 8.95 8.80 -0.02
N GLY A 44 9.85 8.90 0.96
CA GLY A 44 9.73 9.78 2.12
C GLY A 44 10.12 9.04 3.40
N ARG A 45 10.47 9.82 4.43
CA ARG A 45 10.90 9.27 5.72
C ARG A 45 9.77 8.55 6.44
N ALA A 46 9.98 7.27 6.72
CA ALA A 46 9.11 6.39 7.51
C ALA A 46 7.64 6.42 7.05
N VAL A 47 7.39 6.45 5.74
CA VAL A 47 6.04 6.58 5.19
C VAL A 47 5.14 5.42 5.63
N ARG A 48 3.96 5.76 6.14
CA ARG A 48 2.92 4.80 6.51
C ARG A 48 1.58 5.19 5.89
N LEU A 49 0.88 4.23 5.30
CA LEU A 49 -0.52 4.38 4.93
C LEU A 49 -1.37 3.47 5.79
N GLU A 50 -2.20 4.07 6.64
CA GLU A 50 -3.11 3.33 7.52
C GLU A 50 -4.41 3.07 6.80
N GLN A 51 -4.85 1.81 6.79
CA GLN A 51 -6.07 1.41 6.08
C GLN A 51 -7.30 2.18 6.57
N GLU A 52 -7.39 2.49 7.87
CA GLU A 52 -8.47 3.28 8.46
C GLU A 52 -8.59 4.71 7.91
N ARG A 53 -7.52 5.26 7.32
CA ARG A 53 -7.54 6.59 6.70
C ARG A 53 -8.16 6.56 5.30
N ILE A 54 -8.18 5.38 4.67
CA ILE A 54 -8.74 5.20 3.33
C ILE A 54 -10.26 5.07 3.44
N ARG A 55 -10.98 5.85 2.64
CA ARG A 55 -12.45 5.78 2.62
C ARG A 55 -12.90 4.41 2.14
N PHE A 56 -13.97 3.89 2.77
CA PHE A 56 -14.57 2.61 2.38
C PHE A 56 -15.03 2.57 0.92
N SER A 57 -15.30 3.72 0.28
CA SER A 57 -15.58 3.79 -1.16
C SER A 57 -14.47 3.20 -2.02
N ALA A 58 -13.19 3.34 -1.63
CA ALA A 58 -12.08 2.78 -2.39
C ALA A 58 -12.11 1.24 -2.44
N VAL A 59 -12.62 0.61 -1.37
CA VAL A 59 -12.83 -0.84 -1.32
C VAL A 59 -13.96 -1.25 -2.26
N ARG A 60 -15.09 -0.54 -2.22
CA ARG A 60 -16.21 -0.78 -3.16
C ARG A 60 -15.76 -0.67 -4.60
N ASP A 61 -15.05 0.40 -4.95
CA ASP A 61 -14.53 0.61 -6.32
C ASP A 61 -13.57 -0.51 -6.74
N ALA A 62 -12.78 -1.06 -5.82
CA ALA A 62 -11.89 -2.18 -6.11
C ALA A 62 -12.66 -3.49 -6.33
N LEU A 63 -13.68 -3.75 -5.51
CA LEU A 63 -14.55 -4.92 -5.67
C LEU A 63 -15.33 -4.87 -6.98
N ASP A 64 -15.91 -3.71 -7.33
CA ASP A 64 -16.64 -3.52 -8.59
C ASP A 64 -15.74 -3.81 -9.80
N ARG A 65 -14.47 -3.39 -9.76
CA ARG A 65 -13.48 -3.71 -10.80
C ARG A 65 -13.16 -5.20 -10.90
N ILE A 66 -13.03 -5.88 -9.76
CA ILE A 66 -12.77 -7.32 -9.72
C ILE A 66 -13.97 -8.09 -10.28
N LEU A 67 -15.18 -7.75 -9.83
CA LEU A 67 -16.42 -8.37 -10.29
C LEU A 67 -16.63 -8.16 -11.79
N ALA A 68 -16.46 -6.93 -12.29
CA ALA A 68 -16.52 -6.65 -13.73
C ALA A 68 -15.48 -7.46 -14.53
N GLY A 69 -14.28 -7.66 -13.98
CA GLY A 69 -13.24 -8.50 -14.60
C GLY A 69 -13.55 -10.00 -14.58
N LEU A 70 -14.42 -10.46 -13.68
CA LEU A 70 -14.90 -11.85 -13.62
C LEU A 70 -16.08 -12.08 -14.57
N GLU A 71 -16.97 -11.10 -14.75
CA GLU A 71 -18.09 -11.18 -15.71
C GLU A 71 -17.64 -11.18 -17.18
N LEU A 72 -16.41 -10.73 -17.44
CA LEU A 72 -15.77 -10.71 -18.77
C LEU A 72 -14.95 -11.97 -19.08
N ARG A 73 -14.97 -13.00 -18.21
CA ARG A 73 -14.28 -14.28 -18.39
C ARG A 73 -15.27 -15.43 -18.58
#